data_AF-A0AAE1KUV0-F1
#
_entry.id   AF-A0AAE1KUV0-F1
#
_cell.length_a   1.000
_cell.length_b   1.000
_cell.length_c   1.000
_cell.angle_alpha   90.00
_cell.angle_beta   90.00
_cell.angle_gamma   90.00
#
_symmetry.space_group_name_H-M   'P 1'
#
loop_
_entity.id
_entity.type
_entity.pdbx_description
1 polymer ?
#
loop_
_entity_poly.entity_id
_entity_poly.type
_entity_poly.pdbx_seq_one_letter_code
_entity_poly.pdbx_strand_id
1 'polypeptide(L)'
;MNRQQTAIAKRAQIIALHDEGLSSRVIAQRLAVSRTTVQNYDRRNIFEEARSGHVTVKVWGWIFIHGMGDIVRIEGRFTAAKCLEILENFFIPSLQQRNHPFPPGPIIYVQDRCPIHTAHTVLPVHLETGGG
;
A
#
# COMPACT_ATOMS: atom_id res chain seq x y z
N MET A 1 21.10 1.72 7.51
CA MET A 1 20.67 0.37 7.10
C MET A 1 19.18 0.23 7.41
N ASN A 2 18.34 -0.07 6.42
CA ASN A 2 16.87 -0.14 6.57
C ASN A 2 16.46 -1.45 7.29
N ARG A 3 15.41 -1.42 8.12
CA ARG A 3 14.82 -2.58 8.83
C ARG A 3 14.59 -3.80 7.93
N GLN A 4 14.19 -3.60 6.67
CA GLN A 4 14.04 -4.69 5.69
C GLN A 4 15.37 -5.35 5.32
N GLN A 5 16.43 -4.57 5.10
CA GLN A 5 17.75 -5.10 4.75
C GLN A 5 18.33 -5.93 5.89
N THR A 6 18.13 -5.49 7.14
CA THR A 6 18.57 -6.24 8.33
C THR A 6 17.84 -7.57 8.48
N ALA A 7 16.54 -7.63 8.15
CA ALA A 7 15.76 -8.86 8.21
C ALA A 7 16.17 -9.88 7.13
N ILE A 8 16.44 -9.41 5.92
CA ILE A 8 16.92 -10.24 4.81
C ILE A 8 18.29 -10.84 5.13
N ALA A 9 19.22 -10.03 5.64
CA ALA A 9 20.55 -10.49 6.01
C ALA A 9 20.52 -11.54 7.13
N LYS A 10 19.70 -11.33 8.17
CA LYS A 10 19.53 -12.29 9.27
C LYS A 10 18.95 -13.62 8.78
N ARG A 11 17.94 -13.59 7.90
CA ARG A 11 17.37 -14.80 7.28
C ARG A 11 18.43 -15.59 6.52
N ALA A 12 19.22 -14.90 5.68
CA ALA A 12 20.27 -15.56 4.89
C ALA A 12 21.31 -16.27 5.77
N GLN A 13 21.73 -15.63 6.88
CA GLN A 13 22.66 -16.22 7.83
C GLN A 13 22.08 -17.45 8.53
N ILE A 14 20.81 -17.42 8.92
CA ILE A 14 20.15 -18.56 9.56
C ILE A 14 20.06 -19.76 8.60
N ILE A 15 19.70 -19.51 7.33
CA ILE A 15 19.61 -20.56 6.30
C ILE A 15 20.98 -21.18 6.04
N ALA A 16 22.03 -20.36 5.86
CA ALA A 16 23.38 -20.85 5.61
C ALA A 16 23.89 -21.76 6.73
N LEU A 17 23.69 -21.36 8.00
CA LEU A 17 24.12 -22.17 9.15
C LEU A 17 23.29 -23.47 9.29
N HIS A 18 22.02 -23.44 8.87
CA HIS A 18 21.21 -24.65 8.77
C HIS A 18 21.73 -25.61 7.69
N ASP A 19 22.11 -25.09 6.53
CA ASP A 19 22.70 -25.85 5.43
C ASP A 19 24.09 -26.44 5.83
N GLU A 20 24.81 -25.80 6.75
CA GLU A 20 26.03 -26.33 7.40
C GLU A 20 25.74 -27.44 8.46
N GLY A 21 24.48 -27.78 8.72
CA GLY A 21 24.07 -28.82 9.66
C GLY A 21 24.06 -28.40 11.13
N LEU A 22 24.17 -27.09 11.44
CA LEU A 22 24.13 -26.60 12.81
C LEU A 22 22.71 -26.72 13.40
N SER A 23 22.62 -27.12 14.66
CA SER A 23 21.33 -27.17 15.36
C SER A 23 20.78 -25.76 15.61
N SER A 24 19.46 -25.60 15.64
CA SER A 24 18.81 -24.30 15.89
C SER A 24 19.24 -23.65 17.21
N ARG A 25 19.67 -24.45 18.20
CA ARG A 25 20.23 -23.96 19.47
C ARG A 25 21.55 -23.22 19.25
N VAL A 26 22.45 -23.81 18.48
CA VAL A 26 23.77 -23.25 18.19
C VAL A 26 23.63 -22.00 17.31
N ILE A 27 22.74 -22.04 16.32
CA ILE A 27 22.46 -20.89 15.45
C ILE A 27 21.90 -19.71 16.26
N ALA A 28 20.93 -19.96 17.15
CA ALA A 28 20.34 -18.92 18.00
C ALA A 28 21.38 -18.24 18.89
N GLN A 29 22.30 -19.02 19.48
CA GLN A 29 23.40 -18.51 20.29
C GLN A 29 24.40 -17.72 19.43
N ARG A 30 24.81 -18.25 18.28
CA ARG A 30 25.81 -17.63 17.40
C ARG A 30 25.35 -16.30 16.80
N LEU A 31 24.06 -16.17 16.49
CA LEU A 31 23.48 -14.97 15.90
C LEU A 31 22.81 -14.05 16.92
N ALA A 32 22.83 -14.39 18.20
CA ALA A 32 22.13 -13.67 19.28
C ALA A 32 20.65 -13.38 18.95
N VAL A 33 19.93 -14.40 18.45
CA VAL A 33 18.50 -14.35 18.12
C VAL A 33 17.71 -15.39 18.93
N SER A 34 16.40 -15.22 19.05
CA SER A 34 15.56 -16.22 19.72
C SER A 34 15.53 -17.53 18.93
N ARG A 35 15.38 -18.66 19.65
CA ARG A 35 15.22 -19.98 19.01
C ARG A 35 14.00 -20.03 18.09
N THR A 36 12.92 -19.33 18.44
CA THR A 36 11.73 -19.16 17.59
C THR A 36 12.08 -18.47 16.28
N THR A 37 12.93 -17.43 16.30
CA THR A 37 13.39 -16.76 15.07
C THR A 37 14.11 -17.75 14.16
N VAL A 38 14.98 -18.59 14.72
CA VAL A 38 15.68 -19.63 13.93
C VAL A 38 14.70 -20.64 13.36
N GLN A 39 13.77 -21.15 14.17
CA GLN A 39 12.76 -22.14 13.73
C GLN A 39 11.85 -21.60 12.62
N ASN A 40 11.48 -20.32 12.68
CA ASN A 40 10.66 -19.69 11.65
C ASN A 40 11.37 -19.63 10.27
N TYR A 41 12.69 -19.77 10.24
CA TYR A 41 13.47 -19.78 9.01
C TYR A 41 14.08 -21.15 8.68
N ASP A 42 13.74 -22.20 9.44
CA ASP A 42 14.07 -23.58 9.08
C ASP A 42 13.32 -23.93 7.79
N ARG A 43 14.02 -24.46 6.78
CA ARG A 43 13.42 -24.81 5.48
C ARG A 43 12.20 -25.73 5.63
N ARG A 44 12.17 -26.57 6.66
CA ARG A 44 11.04 -27.48 6.95
C ARG A 44 9.76 -26.74 7.36
N ASN A 45 9.87 -25.49 7.79
CA ASN A 45 8.77 -24.64 8.23
C ASN A 45 8.44 -23.51 7.23
N ILE A 46 9.15 -23.45 6.09
CA ILE A 46 8.89 -22.46 5.04
C ILE A 46 8.27 -23.19 3.86
N PHE A 47 7.05 -22.79 3.50
CA PHE A 47 6.50 -23.12 2.18
C PHE A 47 7.13 -22.19 1.14
N GLU A 48 7.79 -22.75 0.13
CA GLU A 48 8.38 -22.00 -1.00
C GLU A 48 7.29 -21.50 -1.96
N GLU A 49 6.34 -20.72 -1.47
CA GLU A 49 5.36 -20.05 -2.31
C GLU A 49 5.85 -18.64 -2.64
N ALA A 50 5.86 -18.30 -3.94
CA ALA A 50 6.30 -17.00 -4.45
C ALA A 50 5.44 -15.81 -3.96
N ARG A 51 4.30 -16.09 -3.32
CA ARG A 51 3.42 -15.11 -2.70
C ARG A 51 3.05 -15.60 -1.32
N SER A 52 3.25 -14.77 -0.31
CA SER A 52 2.64 -15.00 0.99
C SER A 52 1.11 -14.91 0.82
N GLY A 53 0.34 -15.71 1.56
CA GLY A 53 -1.13 -15.75 1.49
C GLY A 53 -1.86 -14.44 1.88
N HIS A 54 -1.14 -13.32 1.95
CA HIS A 54 -1.71 -12.01 2.21
C HIS A 54 -2.54 -11.54 1.01
N VAL A 55 -3.85 -11.53 1.18
CA VAL A 55 -4.78 -10.86 0.27
C VAL A 55 -4.62 -9.35 0.50
N THR A 56 -4.21 -8.63 -0.54
CA THR A 56 -4.16 -7.16 -0.52
C THR A 56 -5.38 -6.61 -1.24
N VAL A 57 -6.15 -5.74 -0.56
CA VAL A 57 -7.25 -5.00 -1.17
C VAL A 57 -6.75 -3.60 -1.53
N LYS A 58 -6.94 -3.18 -2.78
CA LYS A 58 -6.64 -1.82 -3.22
C LYS A 58 -7.90 -0.99 -3.08
N VAL A 59 -7.76 0.20 -2.52
CA VAL A 59 -8.85 1.15 -2.38
C VAL A 59 -8.38 2.53 -2.80
N TRP A 60 -9.30 3.32 -3.31
CA TRP A 60 -9.16 4.77 -3.47
C TRP A 60 -10.10 5.44 -2.47
N GLY A 61 -9.69 6.54 -1.88
CA GLY A 61 -10.58 7.29 -0.99
C GLY A 61 -10.13 8.72 -0.86
N TRP A 62 -11.04 9.55 -0.35
CA TRP A 62 -10.80 10.96 -0.13
C TRP A 62 -11.21 11.36 1.29
N ILE A 63 -10.65 12.47 1.77
CA ILE A 63 -10.96 13.06 3.08
C ILE A 63 -11.00 14.58 2.93
N PHE A 64 -11.60 15.26 3.89
CA PHE A 64 -11.68 16.71 3.94
C PHE A 64 -11.71 17.17 5.40
N ILE A 65 -11.65 18.48 5.63
CA ILE A 65 -11.44 19.04 6.99
C ILE A 65 -12.56 18.68 7.99
N HIS A 66 -13.77 18.36 7.52
CA HIS A 66 -14.91 17.99 8.39
C HIS A 66 -15.22 16.49 8.41
N GLY A 67 -14.37 15.64 7.81
CA GLY A 67 -14.53 14.19 7.93
C GLY A 67 -14.00 13.36 6.76
N MET A 68 -14.52 12.14 6.65
CA MET A 68 -14.15 11.18 5.61
C MET A 68 -15.03 11.37 4.36
N GLY A 69 -14.43 11.16 3.19
CA GLY A 69 -15.08 10.96 1.89
C GLY A 69 -15.70 9.57 1.73
N ASP A 70 -15.80 9.12 0.48
CA ASP A 70 -16.05 7.72 0.16
C ASP A 70 -14.74 6.93 0.06
N ILE A 71 -14.86 5.61 0.27
CA ILE A 71 -13.80 4.64 -0.02
C ILE A 71 -14.32 3.69 -1.09
N VAL A 72 -13.66 3.69 -2.24
CA VAL A 72 -14.00 2.88 -3.40
C VAL A 72 -12.98 1.77 -3.56
N ARG A 73 -13.45 0.52 -3.62
CA ARG A 73 -12.58 -0.62 -3.88
C ARG A 73 -12.13 -0.61 -5.35
N ILE A 74 -10.82 -0.76 -5.56
CA ILE A 74 -10.24 -0.84 -6.90
C ILE A 74 -10.12 -2.32 -7.27
N GLU A 75 -10.94 -2.76 -8.22
CA GLU A 75 -10.79 -4.09 -8.80
C GLU A 75 -9.64 -4.14 -9.81
N GLY A 76 -8.76 -5.12 -9.64
CA GLY A 76 -7.64 -5.36 -10.55
C GLY A 76 -6.49 -4.34 -10.44
N ARG A 77 -6.04 -3.83 -11.60
CA ARG A 77 -4.92 -2.88 -11.69
C ARG A 77 -5.46 -1.46 -11.66
N PHE A 78 -4.84 -0.61 -10.83
CA PHE A 78 -5.13 0.81 -10.84
C PHE A 78 -4.46 1.46 -12.06
N THR A 79 -5.25 2.15 -12.88
CA THR A 79 -4.85 2.79 -14.15
C THR A 79 -5.44 4.19 -14.24
N ALA A 80 -4.97 5.00 -15.19
CA ALA A 80 -5.51 6.35 -15.43
C ALA A 80 -7.01 6.33 -15.74
N ALA A 81 -7.47 5.39 -16.58
CA ALA A 81 -8.89 5.22 -16.89
C ALA A 81 -9.71 4.86 -15.64
N LYS A 82 -9.18 4.00 -14.76
CA LYS A 82 -9.87 3.63 -13.51
C LYS A 82 -9.90 4.78 -12.51
N CYS A 83 -8.84 5.58 -12.48
CA CYS A 83 -8.80 6.81 -11.69
C CYS A 83 -9.88 7.80 -12.17
N LEU A 84 -9.99 8.02 -13.48
CA LEU A 84 -11.03 8.87 -14.07
C LEU A 84 -12.44 8.37 -13.73
N GLU A 85 -12.69 7.08 -13.92
CA GLU A 85 -13.97 6.44 -13.57
C GLU A 85 -14.34 6.67 -12.09
N ILE A 86 -13.35 6.59 -11.19
CA ILE A 86 -13.56 6.85 -9.76
C ILE A 86 -13.90 8.32 -9.51
N LEU A 87 -13.23 9.24 -10.19
CA LEU A 87 -13.45 10.67 -10.01
C LEU A 87 -14.84 11.10 -10.50
N GLU A 88 -15.22 10.66 -11.70
CA GLU A 88 -16.47 11.03 -12.35
C GLU A 88 -17.69 10.37 -11.69
N ASN A 89 -17.59 9.10 -11.32
CA ASN A 89 -18.75 8.33 -10.86
C ASN A 89 -18.91 8.28 -9.34
N PHE A 90 -17.84 8.58 -8.57
CA PHE A 90 -17.87 8.49 -7.11
C PHE A 90 -17.47 9.81 -6.45
N PHE A 91 -16.28 10.34 -6.75
CA PHE A 91 -15.76 11.52 -6.05
C PHE A 91 -16.60 12.77 -6.27
N ILE A 92 -16.78 13.20 -7.53
CA ILE A 92 -17.50 14.45 -7.86
C ILE A 92 -18.96 14.39 -7.38
N PRO A 93 -19.73 13.31 -7.65
CA PRO A 93 -21.10 13.22 -7.14
C PRO A 93 -21.17 13.25 -5.61
N SER A 94 -20.29 12.53 -4.92
CA SER A 94 -20.24 12.50 -3.45
C SER A 94 -19.87 13.87 -2.86
N LEU A 95 -18.96 14.59 -3.52
CA LEU A 95 -18.60 15.95 -3.14
C LEU A 95 -19.80 16.91 -3.28
N GLN A 96 -20.55 16.81 -4.40
CA GLN A 96 -21.71 17.66 -4.70
C GLN A 96 -22.93 17.36 -3.82
N GLN A 97 -23.14 16.10 -3.45
CA GLN A 97 -24.27 15.68 -2.60
C GLN A 97 -24.10 16.06 -1.13
N ARG A 98 -22.91 16.52 -0.72
CA ARG A 98 -22.69 16.90 0.68
C ARG A 98 -23.39 18.20 1.02
N ASN A 99 -24.35 18.09 1.92
CA ASN A 99 -24.98 19.21 2.63
C ASN A 99 -24.04 19.91 3.64
N HIS A 100 -22.73 19.69 3.59
CA HIS A 100 -21.79 20.42 4.44
C HIS A 100 -21.37 21.69 3.72
N PRO A 101 -21.51 22.89 4.34
CA PRO A 101 -21.04 24.11 3.71
C PRO A 101 -19.51 24.05 3.59
N PHE A 102 -19.02 23.98 2.36
CA PHE A 102 -17.64 24.36 2.09
C PHE A 102 -17.53 25.88 2.27
N PRO A 103 -16.38 26.40 2.74
CA PRO A 103 -16.15 27.84 2.72
C PRO A 103 -16.41 28.40 1.32
N PRO A 104 -16.95 29.62 1.19
CA PRO A 104 -17.11 30.25 -0.11
C PRO A 104 -15.77 30.30 -0.85
N GLY A 105 -15.76 29.87 -2.12
CA GLY A 105 -14.56 29.85 -2.95
C GLY A 105 -14.31 28.50 -3.62
N PRO A 106 -13.20 28.37 -4.36
CA PRO A 106 -12.86 27.15 -5.08
C PRO A 106 -12.51 26.02 -4.12
N ILE A 107 -12.97 24.82 -4.44
CA ILE A 107 -12.54 23.60 -3.75
C ILE A 107 -11.14 23.23 -4.24
N ILE A 108 -10.19 23.14 -3.32
CA ILE A 108 -8.82 22.73 -3.64
C ILE A 108 -8.74 21.21 -3.55
N TYR A 109 -8.53 20.57 -4.70
CA TYR A 109 -8.26 19.15 -4.78
C TYR A 109 -6.75 18.87 -4.66
N VAL A 110 -6.36 17.98 -3.74
CA VAL A 110 -4.96 17.63 -3.48
C VAL A 110 -4.78 16.11 -3.58
N GLN A 111 -3.84 15.68 -4.42
CA GLN A 111 -3.39 14.29 -4.53
C GLN A 111 -1.88 14.22 -4.77
N ASP A 112 -1.30 13.02 -4.68
CA ASP A 112 0.11 12.82 -5.03
C ASP A 112 0.36 12.99 -6.55
N ARG A 113 1.63 13.14 -6.94
CA ARG A 113 2.03 13.30 -8.34
C ARG A 113 2.37 11.98 -9.02
N CYS A 114 1.70 10.88 -8.69
CA CYS A 114 1.99 9.62 -9.36
C CYS A 114 1.61 9.69 -10.87
N PRO A 115 2.24 8.87 -11.73
CA PRO A 115 1.98 8.92 -13.18
C PRO A 115 0.52 8.67 -13.59
N ILE A 116 -0.24 7.96 -12.75
CA ILE A 116 -1.68 7.72 -12.98
C ILE A 116 -2.48 9.01 -12.76
N HIS A 117 -2.20 9.72 -11.67
CA HIS A 117 -2.88 10.94 -11.26
C HIS A 117 -2.54 12.15 -12.15
N THR A 118 -1.36 12.12 -12.76
CA THR A 118 -0.86 13.17 -13.66
C THR A 118 -1.04 12.84 -15.13
N ALA A 119 -1.74 11.74 -15.45
CA ALA A 119 -2.03 11.37 -16.83
C ALA A 119 -2.88 12.45 -17.52
N HIS A 120 -2.64 12.68 -18.82
CA HIS A 120 -3.38 13.68 -19.61
C HIS A 120 -4.89 13.49 -19.59
N THR A 121 -5.38 12.26 -19.47
CA THR A 121 -6.81 11.96 -19.39
C THR A 121 -7.41 12.35 -18.03
N VAL A 122 -6.58 12.46 -16.98
CA VAL A 122 -7.00 12.66 -15.60
C VAL A 122 -6.85 14.13 -15.18
N LEU A 123 -5.83 14.83 -15.68
CA LEU A 123 -5.58 16.24 -15.33
C LEU A 123 -6.75 17.21 -15.59
N PRO A 124 -7.48 17.15 -16.73
CA PRO A 124 -8.55 18.11 -17.04
C PRO A 124 -9.68 18.12 -15.99
N VAL A 125 -10.05 16.94 -15.48
CA VAL A 125 -11.11 16.80 -14.47
C VAL A 125 -10.77 17.51 -13.15
N HIS A 126 -9.48 17.66 -12.84
CA HIS A 126 -9.02 18.32 -11.62
C HIS A 126 -8.88 19.83 -11.73
N LEU A 127 -8.89 20.37 -12.96
CA LEU A 127 -8.59 21.77 -13.23
C LEU A 127 -9.83 22.59 -13.64
N GLU A 128 -10.91 21.93 -14.07
CA GLU A 128 -12.08 22.61 -14.66
C GLU A 128 -13.30 22.79 -13.72
N THR A 129 -13.28 22.30 -12.48
CA THR A 129 -14.36 22.60 -11.50
C THR A 129 -14.23 24.00 -10.86
N GLY A 130 -13.96 25.01 -11.69
CA GLY A 130 -13.75 26.40 -11.29
C GLY A 130 -14.23 27.41 -12.33
N GLY A 131 -15.28 27.11 -13.11
CA GLY A 131 -15.84 28.03 -14.09
C GLY A 131 -17.36 28.02 -14.12
N GLY A 132 -17.96 29.13 -13.67
CA GLY A 132 -19.35 29.53 -13.96
C GLY A 132 -20.36 29.20 -12.90
#